data_AF-A0A7C1YBF8-F1
#
_entry.id   AF-A0A7C1YBF8-F1
#
_cell.length_a   1.000
_cell.length_b   1.000
_cell.length_c   1.000
_cell.angle_alpha   90.00
_cell.angle_beta   90.00
_cell.angle_gamma   90.00
#
_symmetry.space_group_name_H-M   'P 1'
#
loop_
_entity.id
_entity.type
_entity.pdbx_description
1 polymer ?
#
loop_
_entity_poly.entity_id
_entity_poly.type
_entity_poly.pdbx_seq_one_letter_code
_entity_poly.pdbx_strand_id
1 'polypeptide(L)'
;MTDLVQRAKEFATSAHQRIDHRRKYSGQPYEVHLKSVATLVAEVTDDPEMIAAAWLHDTVEDTAATHHDIEDHFGPAVARLVHELTDVSRPGDGNRALRKAMDREHLAQASDRAQTIKLADLIDNARDICRHDPRFARIYLGEMAALLEVLDRGHPELMRRARKLLRECEEKLGITPLHLEPDPVASHREALGFTRRRIERLFNEAFVARDLAEPLLSFDADTDAKRILETLEQTDSRVAGIRRGGLTVAYLRRTDLETGLSVAEARPFRQDQVLAGDAGLPEVVEVLTRHRYCFITTLGTVNGVIGRADMESPLVRMWLFGMITMLEMRLGELIEQRWPDDAWTGLVSPGRLEKARALQAERQRRGQHASLLDCLQFSDKGHLVIRDPEYFRRLGLRSKSEARDSIRALESLRNNLAHSQPITVHDWPQIVRLTRLVAGTEG
;
A
#
# COMPACT_ATOMS: atom_id res chain seq x y z
N MET A 1 -12.57 -32.30 -12.26
CA MET A 1 -11.74 -31.16 -12.68
C MET A 1 -12.46 -30.47 -13.83
N THR A 2 -12.64 -29.16 -13.75
CA THR A 2 -13.16 -28.34 -14.84
C THR A 2 -12.17 -28.33 -16.02
N ASP A 3 -12.66 -28.05 -17.24
CA ASP A 3 -11.83 -27.93 -18.46
C ASP A 3 -10.63 -26.97 -18.27
N LEU A 4 -10.86 -25.86 -17.55
CA LEU A 4 -9.83 -24.85 -17.23
C LEU A 4 -8.63 -25.42 -16.47
N VAL A 5 -8.86 -26.18 -15.39
CA VAL A 5 -7.78 -26.71 -14.54
C VAL A 5 -6.95 -27.74 -15.30
N GLN A 6 -7.61 -28.59 -16.11
CA GLN A 6 -6.91 -29.59 -16.89
C GLN A 6 -5.99 -28.94 -17.94
N ARG A 7 -6.49 -27.90 -18.64
CA ARG A 7 -5.69 -27.11 -19.58
C ARG A 7 -4.51 -26.41 -18.91
N ALA A 8 -4.72 -25.80 -17.74
CA ALA A 8 -3.66 -25.13 -16.99
C ALA A 8 -2.55 -26.11 -16.57
N LYS A 9 -2.95 -27.29 -16.08
CA LYS A 9 -2.02 -28.38 -15.75
C LYS A 9 -1.19 -28.79 -16.96
N GLU A 10 -1.83 -29.07 -18.10
CA GLU A 10 -1.15 -29.52 -19.32
C GLU A 10 -0.17 -28.47 -19.84
N PHE A 11 -0.59 -27.20 -19.84
CA PHE A 11 0.24 -26.07 -20.26
C PHE A 11 1.47 -25.92 -19.36
N ALA A 12 1.28 -25.82 -18.04
CA ALA A 12 2.37 -25.63 -17.08
C ALA A 12 3.37 -26.79 -17.12
N THR A 13 2.84 -28.03 -17.14
CA THR A 13 3.66 -29.25 -17.23
C THR A 13 4.50 -29.24 -18.50
N SER A 14 3.90 -28.92 -19.64
CA SER A 14 4.61 -28.85 -20.93
C SER A 14 5.66 -27.74 -20.95
N ALA A 15 5.35 -26.55 -20.41
CA ALA A 15 6.26 -25.41 -20.37
C ALA A 15 7.53 -25.72 -19.57
N HIS A 16 7.38 -26.27 -18.36
CA HIS A 16 8.52 -26.65 -17.52
C HIS A 16 9.27 -27.89 -18.03
N GLN A 17 8.61 -28.84 -18.68
CA GLN A 17 9.28 -29.98 -19.31
C GLN A 17 10.18 -29.57 -20.49
N ARG A 18 9.78 -28.57 -21.29
CA ARG A 18 10.56 -28.08 -22.45
C ARG A 18 11.93 -27.54 -22.06
N ILE A 19 12.08 -27.05 -20.84
CA ILE A 19 13.34 -26.53 -20.30
C ILE A 19 14.04 -27.53 -19.36
N ASP A 20 13.59 -28.79 -19.32
CA ASP A 20 14.02 -29.84 -18.39
C ASP A 20 14.02 -29.36 -16.92
N HIS A 21 13.00 -28.61 -16.51
CA HIS A 21 12.95 -28.06 -15.15
C HIS A 21 12.80 -29.18 -14.11
N ARG A 22 13.72 -29.19 -13.13
CA ARG A 22 13.78 -30.19 -12.07
C ARG A 22 13.88 -29.53 -10.71
N ARG A 23 13.30 -30.17 -9.70
CA ARG A 23 13.47 -29.80 -8.30
C ARG A 23 14.94 -29.88 -7.92
N LYS A 24 15.48 -28.78 -7.38
CA LYS A 24 16.90 -28.60 -7.07
C LYS A 24 17.49 -29.73 -6.21
N TYR A 25 16.74 -30.25 -5.24
CA TYR A 25 17.25 -31.24 -4.29
C TYR A 25 16.88 -32.68 -4.63
N SER A 26 15.64 -32.93 -5.05
CA SER A 26 15.16 -34.30 -5.33
C SER A 26 15.43 -34.76 -6.76
N GLY A 27 15.74 -33.85 -7.69
CA GLY A 27 15.90 -34.14 -9.13
C GLY A 27 14.61 -34.55 -9.84
N GLN A 28 13.47 -34.54 -9.13
CA GLN A 28 12.16 -34.87 -9.68
C GLN A 28 11.71 -33.81 -10.69
N PRO A 29 10.89 -34.19 -11.69
CA PRO A 29 10.27 -33.22 -12.60
C PRO A 29 9.55 -32.12 -11.82
N TYR A 30 9.66 -30.86 -12.28
CA TYR A 30 9.04 -29.73 -11.59
C TYR A 30 7.51 -29.83 -11.48
N GLU A 31 6.86 -30.62 -12.34
CA GLU A 31 5.43 -30.99 -12.23
C GLU A 31 5.04 -31.48 -10.82
N VAL A 32 5.95 -32.15 -10.09
CA VAL A 32 5.68 -32.62 -8.73
C VAL A 32 5.39 -31.46 -7.78
N HIS A 33 6.11 -30.33 -7.92
CA HIS A 33 5.85 -29.10 -7.16
C HIS A 33 4.49 -28.52 -7.52
N LEU A 34 4.25 -28.30 -8.81
CA LEU A 34 3.02 -27.68 -9.32
C LEU A 34 1.79 -28.47 -8.85
N LYS A 35 1.87 -29.80 -8.92
CA LYS A 35 0.83 -30.70 -8.42
C LYS A 35 0.61 -30.55 -6.92
N SER A 36 1.68 -30.49 -6.14
CA SER A 36 1.61 -30.33 -4.68
C SER A 36 0.93 -29.01 -4.30
N VAL A 37 1.35 -27.90 -4.91
CA VAL A 37 0.75 -26.57 -4.67
C VAL A 37 -0.71 -26.55 -5.06
N ALA A 38 -1.06 -27.01 -6.27
CA ALA A 38 -2.45 -27.07 -6.72
C ALA A 38 -3.33 -27.98 -5.85
N THR A 39 -2.78 -29.07 -5.33
CA THR A 39 -3.50 -29.97 -4.39
C THR A 39 -3.77 -29.26 -3.07
N LEU A 40 -2.77 -28.58 -2.49
CA LEU A 40 -2.94 -27.81 -1.25
C LEU A 40 -3.98 -26.70 -1.38
N VAL A 41 -4.04 -26.03 -2.54
CA VAL A 41 -5.07 -25.03 -2.83
C VAL A 41 -6.45 -25.69 -2.96
N ALA A 42 -6.56 -26.81 -3.69
CA ALA A 42 -7.80 -27.54 -3.86
C ALA A 42 -8.35 -28.17 -2.56
N GLU A 43 -7.54 -28.32 -1.51
CA GLU A 43 -8.02 -28.74 -0.18
C GLU A 43 -8.81 -27.64 0.55
N VAL A 44 -8.66 -26.37 0.16
CA VAL A 44 -9.25 -25.23 0.86
C VAL A 44 -10.20 -24.39 0.01
N THR A 45 -10.30 -24.67 -1.29
CA THR A 45 -11.24 -24.00 -2.20
C THR A 45 -11.62 -24.89 -3.38
N ASP A 46 -12.83 -24.70 -3.89
CA ASP A 46 -13.34 -25.32 -5.12
C ASP A 46 -13.24 -24.37 -6.33
N ASP A 47 -12.61 -23.20 -6.16
CA ASP A 47 -12.45 -22.17 -7.17
C ASP A 47 -11.51 -22.63 -8.31
N PRO A 48 -12.04 -22.84 -9.54
CA PRO A 48 -11.25 -23.39 -10.63
C PRO A 48 -10.17 -22.44 -11.15
N GLU A 49 -10.34 -21.12 -11.02
CA GLU A 49 -9.34 -20.14 -11.43
C GLU A 49 -8.16 -20.12 -10.45
N MET A 50 -8.41 -20.26 -9.15
CA MET A 50 -7.34 -20.38 -8.15
C MET A 50 -6.53 -21.66 -8.33
N ILE A 51 -7.20 -22.78 -8.57
CA ILE A 51 -6.52 -24.06 -8.81
C ILE A 51 -5.73 -24.02 -10.12
N ALA A 52 -6.27 -23.38 -11.17
CA ALA A 52 -5.54 -23.15 -12.42
C ALA A 52 -4.32 -22.24 -12.21
N ALA A 53 -4.46 -21.12 -11.49
CA ALA A 53 -3.36 -20.23 -11.17
C ALA A 53 -2.28 -20.92 -10.31
N ALA A 54 -2.67 -21.82 -9.40
CA ALA A 54 -1.73 -22.62 -8.63
C ALA A 54 -0.87 -23.55 -9.50
N TRP A 55 -1.43 -24.09 -10.60
CA TRP A 55 -0.63 -24.82 -11.60
C TRP A 55 0.30 -23.91 -12.38
N LEU A 56 -0.08 -22.64 -12.60
CA LEU A 56 0.60 -21.70 -13.48
C LEU A 56 1.55 -20.73 -12.77
N HIS A 57 1.60 -20.72 -11.44
CA HIS A 57 2.23 -19.63 -10.66
C HIS A 57 3.68 -19.33 -11.03
N ASP A 58 4.49 -20.35 -11.33
CA ASP A 58 5.90 -20.20 -11.71
C ASP A 58 6.13 -20.09 -13.23
N THR A 59 5.08 -20.17 -14.05
CA THR A 59 5.26 -20.28 -15.51
C THR A 59 5.85 -19.04 -16.14
N VAL A 60 5.46 -17.85 -15.67
CA VAL A 60 5.97 -16.57 -16.17
C VAL A 60 7.39 -16.29 -15.65
N GLU A 61 7.71 -16.78 -14.45
CA GLU A 61 9.04 -16.59 -13.84
C GLU A 61 10.10 -17.49 -14.47
N ASP A 62 9.79 -18.78 -14.64
CA ASP A 62 10.80 -19.81 -14.93
C ASP A 62 10.81 -20.26 -16.39
N THR A 63 9.80 -19.91 -17.18
CA THR A 63 9.66 -20.39 -18.57
C THR A 63 9.57 -19.24 -19.57
N ALA A 64 9.48 -19.57 -20.86
CA ALA A 64 9.31 -18.57 -21.91
C ALA A 64 7.86 -18.04 -22.02
N ALA A 65 6.92 -18.56 -21.21
CA ALA A 65 5.54 -18.09 -21.20
C ALA A 65 5.46 -16.64 -20.70
N THR A 66 4.64 -15.83 -21.35
CA THR A 66 4.40 -14.44 -20.98
C THR A 66 3.05 -14.30 -20.28
N HIS A 67 2.86 -13.20 -19.54
CA HIS A 67 1.56 -12.86 -18.98
C HIS A 67 0.45 -12.79 -20.05
N HIS A 68 0.78 -12.32 -21.26
CA HIS A 68 -0.17 -12.28 -22.37
C HIS A 68 -0.59 -13.68 -22.80
N ASP A 69 0.35 -14.64 -22.86
CA ASP A 69 0.02 -16.04 -23.13
C ASP A 69 -0.96 -16.59 -22.08
N ILE A 70 -0.76 -16.27 -20.80
CA ILE A 70 -1.66 -16.71 -19.73
C ILE A 70 -3.06 -16.10 -19.91
N GLU A 71 -3.15 -14.80 -20.21
CA GLU A 71 -4.42 -14.11 -20.43
C GLU A 71 -5.18 -14.68 -21.63
N ASP A 72 -4.51 -14.92 -22.75
CA ASP A 72 -5.12 -15.46 -23.97
C ASP A 72 -5.63 -16.89 -23.76
N HIS A 73 -4.89 -17.73 -23.02
CA HIS A 73 -5.22 -19.13 -22.85
C HIS A 73 -6.18 -19.38 -21.68
N PHE A 74 -6.20 -18.55 -20.63
CA PHE A 74 -6.92 -18.84 -19.38
C PHE A 74 -7.82 -17.70 -18.90
N GLY A 75 -7.78 -16.54 -19.57
CA GLY A 75 -8.59 -15.37 -19.28
C GLY A 75 -7.95 -14.42 -18.26
N PRO A 76 -8.50 -13.20 -18.15
CA PRO A 76 -7.91 -12.10 -17.37
C PRO A 76 -7.87 -12.36 -15.86
N ALA A 77 -8.79 -13.19 -15.33
CA ALA A 77 -8.82 -13.50 -13.91
C ALA A 77 -7.64 -14.40 -13.48
N VAL A 78 -7.33 -15.44 -14.25
CA VAL A 78 -6.17 -16.32 -13.99
C VAL A 78 -4.87 -15.57 -14.24
N ALA A 79 -4.78 -14.79 -15.33
CA ALA A 79 -3.62 -13.96 -15.61
C ALA A 79 -3.30 -12.98 -14.47
N ARG A 80 -4.32 -12.31 -13.92
CA ARG A 80 -4.16 -11.42 -12.76
C ARG A 80 -3.59 -12.17 -11.55
N LEU A 81 -4.09 -13.37 -11.23
CA LEU A 81 -3.56 -14.15 -10.11
C LEU A 81 -2.10 -14.54 -10.34
N VAL A 82 -1.74 -14.97 -11.55
CA VAL A 82 -0.36 -15.31 -11.90
C VAL A 82 0.55 -14.08 -11.79
N HIS A 83 0.08 -12.91 -12.24
CA HIS A 83 0.81 -11.65 -12.11
C HIS A 83 1.07 -11.27 -10.64
N GLU A 84 0.04 -11.37 -9.79
CA GLU A 84 0.16 -11.09 -8.37
C GLU A 84 1.14 -12.04 -7.65
N LEU A 85 1.31 -13.26 -8.18
CA LEU A 85 2.23 -14.27 -7.64
C LEU A 85 3.67 -14.12 -8.16
N THR A 86 3.85 -13.42 -9.28
CA THR A 86 5.14 -13.27 -9.97
C THR A 86 6.04 -12.27 -9.23
N ASP A 87 7.29 -12.65 -8.93
CA ASP A 87 8.33 -11.79 -8.35
C ASP A 87 8.55 -10.55 -9.25
N VAL A 88 8.52 -9.37 -8.64
CA VAL A 88 8.69 -8.08 -9.35
C VAL A 88 10.14 -7.62 -9.39
N SER A 89 10.98 -8.14 -8.49
CA SER A 89 12.39 -7.78 -8.40
C SER A 89 13.23 -8.38 -9.53
N ARG A 90 14.24 -7.64 -9.97
CA ARG A 90 15.18 -8.04 -11.02
C ARG A 90 16.57 -8.28 -10.43
N PRO A 91 17.43 -9.10 -11.06
CA PRO A 91 18.80 -9.32 -10.59
C PRO A 91 19.63 -8.04 -10.37
N GLY A 92 19.30 -6.95 -11.07
CA GLY A 92 19.94 -5.64 -10.95
C GLY A 92 19.49 -4.78 -9.76
N ASP A 93 18.39 -5.14 -9.07
CA ASP A 93 17.77 -4.32 -8.01
C ASP A 93 18.47 -4.45 -6.64
N GLY A 94 19.79 -4.63 -6.66
CA GLY A 94 20.63 -4.70 -5.46
C GLY A 94 20.74 -6.09 -4.85
N ASN A 95 21.00 -6.15 -3.53
CA ASN A 95 21.28 -7.39 -2.83
C ASN A 95 20.01 -8.24 -2.60
N ARG A 96 20.19 -9.53 -2.23
CA ARG A 96 19.07 -10.48 -2.03
C ARG A 96 18.02 -9.97 -1.03
N ALA A 97 18.46 -9.32 0.05
CA ALA A 97 17.55 -8.80 1.07
C ALA A 97 16.66 -7.69 0.53
N LEU A 98 17.20 -6.78 -0.29
CA LEU A 98 16.44 -5.71 -0.94
C LEU A 98 15.43 -6.28 -1.94
N ARG A 99 15.86 -7.22 -2.79
CA ARG A 99 14.97 -7.88 -3.75
C ARG A 99 13.81 -8.59 -3.07
N LYS A 100 14.08 -9.38 -2.03
CA LYS A 100 13.04 -10.06 -1.26
C LYS A 100 12.15 -9.11 -0.47
N ALA A 101 12.63 -7.91 -0.11
CA ALA A 101 11.77 -6.88 0.46
C ALA A 101 10.77 -6.33 -0.58
N MET A 102 11.20 -6.10 -1.83
CA MET A 102 10.32 -5.68 -2.93
C MET A 102 9.27 -6.75 -3.26
N ASP A 103 9.68 -8.01 -3.40
CA ASP A 103 8.75 -9.11 -3.70
C ASP A 103 7.73 -9.30 -2.55
N ARG A 104 8.18 -9.13 -1.30
CA ARG A 104 7.30 -9.18 -0.12
C ARG A 104 6.29 -8.03 -0.12
N GLU A 105 6.69 -6.83 -0.51
CA GLU A 105 5.78 -5.68 -0.61
C GLU A 105 4.73 -5.90 -1.71
N HIS A 106 5.12 -6.45 -2.85
CA HIS A 106 4.20 -6.87 -3.92
C HIS A 106 3.17 -7.89 -3.41
N LEU A 107 3.62 -8.97 -2.77
CA LEU A 107 2.74 -10.00 -2.20
C LEU A 107 1.86 -9.50 -1.05
N ALA A 108 2.29 -8.45 -0.34
CA ALA A 108 1.45 -7.80 0.69
C ALA A 108 0.19 -7.16 0.08
N GLN A 109 0.28 -6.68 -1.17
CA GLN A 109 -0.82 -6.08 -1.91
C GLN A 109 -1.64 -7.10 -2.72
N ALA A 110 -1.09 -8.28 -2.98
CA ALA A 110 -1.76 -9.37 -3.69
C ALA A 110 -3.09 -9.81 -3.04
N SER A 111 -4.07 -10.21 -3.84
CA SER A 111 -5.41 -10.62 -3.39
C SER A 111 -5.38 -11.76 -2.36
N ASP A 112 -6.46 -11.92 -1.59
CA ASP A 112 -6.67 -13.06 -0.70
C ASP A 112 -6.48 -14.42 -1.42
N ARG A 113 -6.97 -14.49 -2.67
CA ARG A 113 -6.81 -15.63 -3.58
C ARG A 113 -5.33 -15.89 -3.89
N ALA A 114 -4.57 -14.89 -4.33
CA ALA A 114 -3.14 -15.03 -4.62
C ALA A 114 -2.32 -15.35 -3.36
N GLN A 115 -2.59 -14.68 -2.23
CA GLN A 115 -1.91 -14.98 -0.96
C GLN A 115 -2.15 -16.43 -0.51
N THR A 116 -3.35 -16.97 -0.73
CA THR A 116 -3.67 -18.37 -0.46
C THR A 116 -2.80 -19.33 -1.28
N ILE A 117 -2.61 -19.04 -2.57
CA ILE A 117 -1.74 -19.82 -3.46
C ILE A 117 -0.28 -19.70 -2.98
N LYS A 118 0.18 -18.50 -2.62
CA LYS A 118 1.56 -18.31 -2.12
C LYS A 118 1.82 -19.06 -0.81
N LEU A 119 0.83 -19.18 0.07
CA LEU A 119 0.95 -20.00 1.28
C LEU A 119 1.16 -21.49 0.93
N ALA A 120 0.45 -22.01 -0.07
CA ALA A 120 0.63 -23.39 -0.55
C ALA A 120 2.03 -23.61 -1.14
N ASP A 121 2.51 -22.66 -1.95
CA ASP A 121 3.88 -22.65 -2.48
C ASP A 121 4.92 -22.69 -1.34
N LEU A 122 4.83 -21.76 -0.38
CA LEU A 122 5.74 -21.71 0.78
C LEU A 122 5.76 -23.02 1.59
N ILE A 123 4.59 -23.67 1.78
CA ILE A 123 4.51 -24.95 2.48
C ILE A 123 5.29 -26.04 1.73
N ASP A 124 5.10 -26.15 0.41
CA ASP A 124 5.77 -27.17 -0.37
C ASP A 124 7.29 -26.94 -0.45
N ASN A 125 7.70 -25.69 -0.66
CA ASN A 125 9.10 -25.30 -0.71
C ASN A 125 9.81 -25.49 0.63
N ALA A 126 9.18 -25.09 1.76
CA ALA A 126 9.73 -25.31 3.09
C ALA A 126 9.94 -26.82 3.40
N ARG A 127 8.98 -27.68 3.03
CA ARG A 127 9.11 -29.14 3.22
C ARG A 127 10.34 -29.70 2.49
N ASP A 128 10.58 -29.25 1.27
CA ASP A 128 11.70 -29.73 0.47
C ASP A 128 13.03 -29.17 0.98
N ILE A 129 13.10 -27.87 1.26
CA ILE A 129 14.32 -27.18 1.70
C ILE A 129 14.75 -27.66 3.09
N CYS A 130 13.86 -27.71 4.08
CA CYS A 130 14.21 -28.12 5.44
C CYS A 130 14.73 -29.56 5.49
N ARG A 131 14.30 -30.42 4.56
CA ARG A 131 14.70 -31.82 4.51
C ARG A 131 16.09 -32.03 3.89
N HIS A 132 16.45 -31.22 2.89
CA HIS A 132 17.61 -31.49 2.05
C HIS A 132 18.77 -30.49 2.23
N ASP A 133 18.51 -29.24 2.63
CA ASP A 133 19.55 -28.22 2.77
C ASP A 133 19.42 -27.43 4.09
N PRO A 134 19.90 -27.98 5.22
CA PRO A 134 19.89 -27.31 6.51
C PRO A 134 20.61 -25.96 6.55
N ARG A 135 21.54 -25.70 5.63
CA ARG A 135 22.27 -24.42 5.57
C ARG A 135 21.38 -23.35 4.92
N PHE A 136 20.85 -23.65 3.73
CA PHE A 136 19.94 -22.74 3.04
C PHE A 136 18.60 -22.58 3.76
N ALA A 137 18.12 -23.63 4.44
CA ALA A 137 16.90 -23.58 5.24
C ALA A 137 16.93 -22.45 6.28
N ARG A 138 18.08 -22.15 6.90
CA ARG A 138 18.17 -21.02 7.85
C ARG A 138 17.85 -19.68 7.20
N ILE A 139 18.26 -19.48 5.96
CA ILE A 139 18.00 -18.25 5.19
C ILE A 139 16.53 -18.24 4.77
N TYR A 140 16.09 -19.32 4.15
CA TYR A 140 14.73 -19.44 3.63
C TYR A 140 13.66 -19.32 4.72
N LEU A 141 13.87 -19.89 5.91
CA LEU A 141 12.90 -19.80 7.01
C LEU A 141 12.74 -18.36 7.52
N GLY A 142 13.83 -17.57 7.53
CA GLY A 142 13.73 -16.14 7.81
C GLY A 142 12.94 -15.37 6.73
N GLU A 143 13.14 -15.72 5.45
CA GLU A 143 12.37 -15.16 4.33
C GLU A 143 10.88 -15.57 4.39
N MET A 144 10.61 -16.84 4.68
CA MET A 144 9.26 -17.38 4.87
C MET A 144 8.57 -16.68 6.04
N ALA A 145 9.23 -16.55 7.18
CA ALA A 145 8.68 -15.87 8.35
C ALA A 145 8.29 -14.42 8.03
N ALA A 146 9.17 -13.69 7.36
CA ALA A 146 8.92 -12.33 6.89
C ALA A 146 7.75 -12.23 5.89
N LEU A 147 7.55 -13.25 5.03
CA LEU A 147 6.40 -13.32 4.14
C LEU A 147 5.09 -13.63 4.90
N LEU A 148 5.11 -14.52 5.88
CA LEU A 148 3.92 -14.87 6.67
C LEU A 148 3.37 -13.68 7.49
N GLU A 149 4.17 -12.64 7.73
CA GLU A 149 3.71 -11.37 8.32
C GLU A 149 2.87 -10.50 7.37
N VAL A 150 2.99 -10.70 6.05
CA VAL A 150 2.27 -9.89 5.03
C VAL A 150 1.17 -10.67 4.30
N LEU A 151 1.20 -12.01 4.35
CA LEU A 151 0.20 -12.88 3.75
C LEU A 151 -1.06 -13.04 4.64
N ASP A 152 -1.50 -11.94 5.28
CA ASP A 152 -2.55 -11.94 6.30
C ASP A 152 -3.99 -12.16 5.78
N ARG A 153 -4.17 -12.18 4.45
CA ARG A 153 -5.46 -12.45 3.78
C ARG A 153 -5.57 -13.85 3.21
N GLY A 154 -4.50 -14.64 3.21
CA GLY A 154 -4.52 -16.02 2.72
C GLY A 154 -5.36 -16.96 3.60
N HIS A 155 -5.78 -18.10 3.04
CA HIS A 155 -6.68 -19.02 3.72
C HIS A 155 -6.17 -19.45 5.13
N PRO A 156 -6.99 -19.31 6.20
CA PRO A 156 -6.52 -19.50 7.58
C PRO A 156 -5.92 -20.88 7.87
N GLU A 157 -6.45 -21.93 7.24
CA GLU A 157 -5.91 -23.29 7.41
C GLU A 157 -4.50 -23.44 6.84
N LEU A 158 -4.23 -22.87 5.65
CA LEU A 158 -2.88 -22.91 5.08
C LEU A 158 -1.92 -22.03 5.90
N MET A 159 -2.36 -20.88 6.38
CA MET A 159 -1.56 -20.03 7.28
C MET A 159 -1.16 -20.79 8.55
N ARG A 160 -2.09 -21.50 9.19
CA ARG A 160 -1.79 -22.35 10.36
C ARG A 160 -0.76 -23.43 10.03
N ARG A 161 -0.92 -24.13 8.90
CA ARG A 161 0.01 -25.18 8.46
C ARG A 161 1.41 -24.62 8.16
N ALA A 162 1.50 -23.48 7.47
CA ALA A 162 2.76 -22.80 7.16
C ALA A 162 3.49 -22.40 8.45
N ARG A 163 2.81 -21.75 9.40
CA ARG A 163 3.39 -21.36 10.70
C ARG A 163 3.82 -22.58 11.53
N LYS A 164 3.05 -23.67 11.51
CA LYS A 164 3.41 -24.91 12.19
C LYS A 164 4.68 -25.52 11.60
N LEU A 165 4.75 -25.61 10.26
CA LEU A 165 5.91 -26.14 9.56
C LEU A 165 7.16 -25.30 9.80
N LEU A 166 7.03 -23.96 9.77
CA LEU A 166 8.12 -23.03 10.10
C LEU A 166 8.70 -23.36 11.48
N ARG A 167 7.86 -23.43 12.53
CA ARG A 167 8.31 -23.76 13.89
C ARG A 167 8.98 -25.13 13.97
N GLU A 168 8.38 -26.15 13.36
CA GLU A 168 8.95 -27.51 13.34
C GLU A 168 10.33 -27.55 12.65
N CYS A 169 10.53 -26.76 11.59
CA CYS A 169 11.83 -26.64 10.94
C CYS A 169 12.84 -25.87 11.79
N GLU A 170 12.43 -24.76 12.41
CA GLU A 170 13.29 -23.96 13.30
C GLU A 170 13.78 -24.77 14.50
N GLU A 171 12.87 -25.49 15.17
CA GLU A 171 13.18 -26.39 16.28
C GLU A 171 14.19 -27.47 15.87
N LYS A 172 13.95 -28.15 14.74
CA LYS A 172 14.87 -29.19 14.23
C LYS A 172 16.26 -28.65 13.89
N LEU A 173 16.36 -27.39 13.47
CA LEU A 173 17.61 -26.77 13.05
C LEU A 173 18.30 -25.98 14.18
N GLY A 174 17.70 -25.96 15.38
CA GLY A 174 18.19 -25.20 16.53
C GLY A 174 18.24 -23.69 16.28
N ILE A 175 17.31 -23.17 15.47
CA ILE A 175 17.20 -21.75 15.17
C ILE A 175 16.38 -21.12 16.30
N THR A 176 16.97 -20.22 17.07
CA THR A 176 16.20 -19.35 17.95
C THR A 176 15.39 -18.41 17.08
N PRO A 177 14.04 -18.42 17.15
CA PRO A 177 13.23 -17.53 16.33
C PRO A 177 13.64 -16.07 16.58
N LEU A 178 13.72 -15.28 15.51
CA LEU A 178 13.89 -13.82 15.65
C LEU A 178 12.60 -13.13 16.11
N HIS A 179 11.53 -13.89 16.37
CA HIS A 179 10.24 -13.39 16.82
C HIS A 179 10.15 -13.41 18.35
N LEU A 180 9.76 -12.27 18.90
CA LEU A 180 9.08 -12.21 20.19
C LEU A 180 7.86 -13.15 20.12
N GLU A 181 7.68 -13.96 21.18
CA GLU A 181 6.41 -14.67 21.43
C GLU A 181 5.24 -13.74 21.10
N PRO A 182 4.21 -14.20 20.37
CA PRO A 182 3.07 -13.35 20.10
C PRO A 182 2.43 -12.97 21.42
N ASP A 183 2.56 -11.69 21.77
CA ASP A 183 1.55 -10.86 22.43
C ASP A 183 0.19 -11.57 22.54
N PRO A 184 -0.22 -12.28 23.61
CA PRO A 184 -1.55 -12.89 23.66
C PRO A 184 -2.66 -11.84 23.38
N VAL A 185 -2.42 -10.58 23.76
CA VAL A 185 -3.29 -9.44 23.49
C VAL A 185 -3.15 -8.94 22.04
N ALA A 186 -1.94 -8.91 21.47
CA ALA A 186 -1.71 -8.60 20.06
C ALA A 186 -2.39 -9.63 19.13
N SER A 187 -2.25 -10.93 19.45
CA SER A 187 -2.92 -12.05 18.79
C SER A 187 -4.44 -11.91 18.75
N HIS A 188 -5.06 -11.34 19.80
CA HIS A 188 -6.50 -11.05 19.80
C HIS A 188 -6.88 -9.88 18.89
N ARG A 189 -6.04 -8.83 18.81
CA ARG A 189 -6.23 -7.72 17.85
C ARG A 189 -6.04 -8.18 16.39
N GLU A 190 -5.08 -9.06 16.14
CA GLU A 190 -4.87 -9.68 14.82
C GLU A 190 -6.01 -10.63 14.44
N ALA A 191 -6.52 -11.42 15.40
CA ALA A 191 -7.66 -12.32 15.20
C ALA A 191 -8.99 -11.57 14.93
N LEU A 192 -9.13 -10.33 15.41
CA LEU A 192 -10.22 -9.41 15.07
C LEU A 192 -9.96 -8.60 13.78
N GLY A 193 -8.80 -8.81 13.14
CA GLY A 193 -8.40 -8.14 11.91
C GLY A 193 -7.96 -6.69 12.07
N PHE A 194 -7.57 -6.23 13.26
CA PHE A 194 -7.03 -4.88 13.46
C PHE A 194 -5.50 -4.88 13.44
N THR A 195 -4.89 -5.43 12.40
CA THR A 195 -3.45 -5.24 12.16
C THR A 195 -3.20 -3.79 11.73
N ARG A 196 -2.14 -3.17 12.23
CA ARG A 196 -1.72 -1.81 11.87
C ARG A 196 -1.63 -1.61 10.34
N ARG A 197 -1.11 -2.62 9.63
CA ARG A 197 -1.04 -2.64 8.15
C ARG A 197 -2.41 -2.74 7.48
N ARG A 198 -3.41 -3.38 8.11
CA ARG A 198 -4.80 -3.34 7.62
C ARG A 198 -5.44 -1.97 7.84
N ILE A 199 -5.13 -1.27 8.93
CA ILE A 199 -5.59 0.12 9.13
C ILE A 199 -4.92 1.05 8.12
N GLU A 200 -3.61 0.91 7.88
CA GLU A 200 -2.88 1.67 6.85
C GLU A 200 -3.43 1.39 5.43
N ARG A 201 -3.73 0.13 5.08
CA ARG A 201 -4.42 -0.23 3.82
C ARG A 201 -5.85 0.29 3.74
N LEU A 202 -6.65 0.14 4.80
CA LEU A 202 -8.00 0.71 4.85
C LEU A 202 -7.95 2.23 4.66
N PHE A 203 -6.98 2.94 5.25
CA PHE A 203 -6.84 4.38 5.00
C PHE A 203 -6.39 4.73 3.58
N ASN A 204 -5.68 3.83 2.89
CA ASN A 204 -5.22 4.03 1.52
C ASN A 204 -6.24 3.62 0.45
N GLU A 205 -7.10 2.64 0.76
CA GLU A 205 -8.07 2.04 -0.16
C GLU A 205 -9.51 2.51 0.13
N ALA A 206 -9.81 3.03 1.33
CA ALA A 206 -11.19 3.44 1.68
C ALA A 206 -11.64 4.74 0.99
N PHE A 207 -10.72 5.54 0.48
CA PHE A 207 -11.03 6.79 -0.21
C PHE A 207 -10.38 6.80 -1.58
N VAL A 208 -11.23 6.87 -2.61
CA VAL A 208 -10.80 6.95 -4.00
C VAL A 208 -11.13 8.32 -4.57
N ALA A 209 -10.52 8.65 -5.70
CA ALA A 209 -10.67 9.94 -6.36
C ALA A 209 -12.14 10.28 -6.65
N ARG A 210 -12.97 9.28 -6.98
CA ARG A 210 -14.42 9.48 -7.20
C ARG A 210 -15.19 9.92 -5.95
N ASP A 211 -14.75 9.58 -4.74
CA ASP A 211 -15.42 10.02 -3.51
C ASP A 211 -15.24 11.53 -3.25
N LEU A 212 -14.27 12.13 -3.95
CA LEU A 212 -13.92 13.54 -3.84
C LEU A 212 -14.27 14.35 -5.09
N ALA A 213 -14.47 13.68 -6.23
CA ALA A 213 -14.66 14.33 -7.51
C ALA A 213 -15.99 15.08 -7.58
N GLU A 214 -15.92 16.38 -7.91
CA GLU A 214 -17.09 17.14 -8.30
C GLU A 214 -17.48 16.76 -9.74
N PRO A 215 -18.79 16.68 -10.07
CA PRO A 215 -19.24 16.41 -11.43
C PRO A 215 -18.71 17.45 -12.43
N LEU A 216 -18.10 16.99 -13.52
CA LEU A 216 -17.66 17.88 -14.60
C LEU A 216 -18.82 18.14 -15.56
N LEU A 217 -19.44 19.32 -15.43
CA LEU A 217 -20.42 19.79 -16.40
C LEU A 217 -19.79 19.87 -17.79
N SER A 218 -20.44 19.27 -18.79
CA SER A 218 -19.93 19.17 -20.15
C SER A 218 -20.86 19.82 -21.18
N PHE A 219 -20.28 20.50 -22.15
CA PHE A 219 -20.98 21.30 -23.16
C PHE A 219 -20.45 20.96 -24.55
N ASP A 220 -21.30 21.04 -25.57
CA ASP A 220 -20.85 20.83 -26.95
C ASP A 220 -19.97 22.00 -27.40
N ALA A 221 -18.98 21.70 -28.26
CA ALA A 221 -17.96 22.67 -28.66
C ALA A 221 -18.50 23.89 -29.43
N ASP A 222 -19.74 23.85 -29.90
CA ASP A 222 -20.49 24.94 -30.54
C ASP A 222 -21.36 25.74 -29.57
N THR A 223 -21.41 25.36 -28.29
CA THR A 223 -22.13 26.09 -27.25
C THR A 223 -21.52 27.48 -27.04
N ASP A 224 -22.35 28.51 -26.97
CA ASP A 224 -21.90 29.89 -26.72
C ASP A 224 -21.18 30.02 -25.36
N ALA A 225 -20.03 30.70 -25.37
CA ALA A 225 -19.17 30.87 -24.20
C ALA A 225 -19.87 31.57 -23.02
N LYS A 226 -20.78 32.54 -23.29
CA LYS A 226 -21.53 33.22 -22.23
C LYS A 226 -22.52 32.28 -21.57
N ARG A 227 -23.18 31.43 -22.35
CA ARG A 227 -24.09 30.40 -21.81
C ARG A 227 -23.35 29.38 -20.92
N ILE A 228 -22.14 28.98 -21.33
CA ILE A 228 -21.30 28.12 -20.49
C ILE A 228 -20.96 28.85 -19.19
N LEU A 229 -20.50 30.11 -19.28
CA LEU A 229 -20.17 30.92 -18.10
C LEU A 229 -21.37 31.02 -17.15
N GLU A 230 -22.53 31.49 -17.62
CA GLU A 230 -23.77 31.58 -16.84
C GLU A 230 -24.11 30.27 -16.11
N THR A 231 -23.96 29.13 -16.78
CA THR A 231 -24.22 27.82 -16.17
C THR A 231 -23.19 27.50 -15.07
N LEU A 232 -21.91 27.80 -15.30
CA LEU A 232 -20.87 27.63 -14.29
C LEU A 232 -21.11 28.54 -13.08
N GLU A 233 -21.61 29.76 -13.27
CA GLU A 233 -21.93 30.67 -12.16
C GLU A 233 -23.12 30.18 -11.34
N GLN A 234 -24.17 29.69 -12.01
CA GLN A 234 -25.38 29.17 -11.35
C GLN A 234 -25.12 27.90 -10.54
N THR A 235 -24.18 27.07 -10.99
CA THR A 235 -23.82 25.80 -10.35
C THR A 235 -22.59 25.89 -9.45
N ASP A 236 -22.00 27.09 -9.32
CA ASP A 236 -20.71 27.33 -8.67
C ASP A 236 -19.57 26.40 -9.16
N SER A 237 -19.64 26.02 -10.44
CA SER A 237 -18.67 25.12 -11.06
C SER A 237 -17.44 25.89 -11.52
N ARG A 238 -16.26 25.34 -11.19
CA ARG A 238 -14.96 25.98 -11.49
C ARG A 238 -14.48 25.71 -12.91
N VAL A 239 -14.96 24.64 -13.53
CA VAL A 239 -14.47 24.10 -14.80
C VAL A 239 -15.64 23.57 -15.63
N ALA A 240 -15.62 23.86 -16.93
CA ALA A 240 -16.49 23.25 -17.94
C ALA A 240 -15.69 22.26 -18.79
N GLY A 241 -16.22 21.05 -18.99
CA GLY A 241 -15.76 20.11 -20.00
C GLY A 241 -16.33 20.44 -21.38
N ILE A 242 -15.56 20.23 -22.42
CA ILE A 242 -15.93 20.51 -23.82
C ILE A 242 -16.00 19.19 -24.59
N ARG A 243 -17.17 18.94 -25.19
CA ARG A 243 -17.47 17.72 -25.94
C ARG A 243 -17.23 17.92 -27.43
N ARG A 244 -16.57 16.95 -28.05
CA ARG A 244 -16.42 16.83 -29.51
C ARG A 244 -16.70 15.38 -29.89
N GLY A 245 -17.64 15.16 -30.80
CA GLY A 245 -18.05 13.81 -31.20
C GLY A 245 -18.61 12.97 -30.04
N GLY A 246 -19.31 13.60 -29.08
CA GLY A 246 -19.92 12.93 -27.93
C GLY A 246 -18.98 12.64 -26.74
N LEU A 247 -17.67 12.89 -26.89
CA LEU A 247 -16.67 12.67 -25.85
C LEU A 247 -16.19 14.00 -25.27
N THR A 248 -16.05 14.09 -23.94
CA THR A 248 -15.41 15.23 -23.27
C THR A 248 -13.90 15.13 -23.49
N VAL A 249 -13.33 16.05 -24.29
CA VAL A 249 -11.92 15.97 -24.74
C VAL A 249 -11.07 17.17 -24.30
N ALA A 250 -11.70 18.24 -23.85
CA ALA A 250 -11.03 19.46 -23.42
C ALA A 250 -11.79 20.11 -22.26
N TYR A 251 -11.20 21.15 -21.68
CA TYR A 251 -11.83 21.92 -20.60
C TYR A 251 -11.52 23.42 -20.67
N LEU A 252 -12.41 24.21 -20.09
CA LEU A 252 -12.27 25.62 -19.83
C LEU A 252 -12.46 25.90 -18.35
N ARG A 253 -11.65 26.80 -17.79
CA ARG A 253 -11.86 27.30 -16.43
C ARG A 253 -12.88 28.42 -16.50
N ARG A 254 -13.67 28.60 -15.44
CA ARG A 254 -14.57 29.74 -15.30
C ARG A 254 -13.83 31.06 -15.55
N THR A 255 -12.63 31.21 -14.98
CA THR A 255 -11.77 32.40 -15.18
C THR A 255 -11.36 32.64 -16.62
N ASP A 256 -11.26 31.60 -17.47
CA ASP A 256 -10.93 31.80 -18.89
C ASP A 256 -12.10 32.43 -19.64
N LEU A 257 -13.31 31.96 -19.37
CA LEU A 257 -14.54 32.50 -19.93
C LEU A 257 -14.79 33.94 -19.46
N GLU A 258 -14.51 34.24 -18.19
CA GLU A 258 -14.55 35.60 -17.64
C GLU A 258 -13.59 36.55 -18.36
N THR A 259 -12.43 36.04 -18.82
CA THR A 259 -11.46 36.81 -19.62
C THR A 259 -11.79 36.86 -21.12
N GLY A 260 -12.91 36.26 -21.56
CA GLY A 260 -13.37 36.27 -22.94
C GLY A 260 -12.75 35.20 -23.84
N LEU A 261 -12.11 34.17 -23.28
CA LEU A 261 -11.50 33.08 -24.03
C LEU A 261 -12.58 32.22 -24.71
N SER A 262 -12.37 31.88 -25.99
CA SER A 262 -13.37 31.17 -26.79
C SER A 262 -13.38 29.66 -26.52
N VAL A 263 -14.49 28.99 -26.87
CA VAL A 263 -14.60 27.51 -26.76
C VAL A 263 -13.62 26.77 -27.66
N ALA A 264 -13.20 27.38 -28.76
CA ALA A 264 -12.18 26.83 -29.65
C ALA A 264 -10.80 26.70 -28.97
N GLU A 265 -10.52 27.56 -27.99
CA GLU A 265 -9.26 27.64 -27.24
C GLU A 265 -9.24 26.76 -25.97
N ALA A 266 -10.24 25.88 -25.82
CA ALA A 266 -10.31 24.93 -24.71
C ALA A 266 -9.05 24.05 -24.64
N ARG A 267 -8.58 23.81 -23.41
CA ARG A 267 -7.35 23.05 -23.17
C ARG A 267 -7.62 21.56 -23.26
N PRO A 268 -6.83 20.77 -24.01
CA PRO A 268 -6.96 19.32 -23.98
C PRO A 268 -6.60 18.79 -22.59
N PHE A 269 -7.22 17.67 -22.21
CA PHE A 269 -6.79 16.93 -21.03
C PHE A 269 -5.39 16.33 -21.27
N ARG A 270 -4.49 16.52 -20.30
CA ARG A 270 -3.18 15.87 -20.34
C ARG A 270 -3.27 14.49 -19.72
N GLN A 271 -2.52 13.53 -20.25
CA GLN A 271 -2.53 12.16 -19.73
C GLN A 271 -2.12 12.10 -18.25
N ASP A 272 -1.14 12.93 -17.84
CA ASP A 272 -0.66 13.03 -16.45
C ASP A 272 -1.58 13.86 -15.53
N GLN A 273 -2.74 14.29 -16.04
CA GLN A 273 -3.76 15.06 -15.33
C GLN A 273 -5.06 14.26 -15.12
N VAL A 274 -5.18 13.09 -15.74
CA VAL A 274 -6.38 12.25 -15.72
C VAL A 274 -6.12 10.98 -14.91
N LEU A 275 -6.96 10.70 -13.93
CA LEU A 275 -6.93 9.48 -13.12
C LEU A 275 -8.24 8.69 -13.28
N ALA A 276 -8.16 7.38 -13.07
CA ALA A 276 -9.34 6.54 -12.95
C ALA A 276 -10.10 6.85 -11.64
N GLY A 277 -11.41 6.62 -11.62
CA GLY A 277 -12.23 6.94 -10.43
C GLY A 277 -11.91 6.13 -9.17
N ASP A 278 -11.22 5.00 -9.32
CA ASP A 278 -10.70 4.14 -8.25
C ASP A 278 -9.25 4.47 -7.84
N ALA A 279 -8.62 5.48 -8.44
CA ALA A 279 -7.29 5.95 -8.04
C ALA A 279 -7.29 6.45 -6.59
N GLY A 280 -6.20 6.24 -5.87
CA GLY A 280 -6.08 6.65 -4.47
C GLY A 280 -5.90 8.16 -4.30
N LEU A 281 -6.26 8.70 -3.13
CA LEU A 281 -6.00 10.11 -2.79
C LEU A 281 -4.51 10.53 -2.90
N PRO A 282 -3.50 9.68 -2.61
CA PRO A 282 -2.10 10.04 -2.86
C PRO A 282 -1.81 10.40 -4.32
N GLU A 283 -2.42 9.69 -5.28
CA GLU A 283 -2.25 9.98 -6.71
C GLU A 283 -2.90 11.32 -7.08
N VAL A 284 -4.07 11.62 -6.51
CA VAL A 284 -4.74 12.93 -6.67
C VAL A 284 -3.83 14.06 -6.17
N VAL A 285 -3.20 13.90 -5.01
CA VAL A 285 -2.26 14.89 -4.45
C VAL A 285 -1.03 15.08 -5.34
N GLU A 286 -0.49 14.01 -5.93
CA GLU A 286 0.65 14.10 -6.85
C GLU A 286 0.25 14.84 -8.15
N VAL A 287 -0.93 14.56 -8.72
CA VAL A 287 -1.46 15.31 -9.88
C VAL A 287 -1.62 16.79 -9.52
N LEU A 288 -2.22 17.11 -8.36
CA LEU A 288 -2.45 18.49 -7.91
C LEU A 288 -1.17 19.24 -7.51
N THR A 289 -0.04 18.55 -7.39
CA THR A 289 1.27 19.16 -7.22
C THR A 289 1.77 19.77 -8.53
N ARG A 290 1.42 19.16 -9.67
CA ARG A 290 1.87 19.56 -11.02
C ARG A 290 0.80 20.36 -11.78
N HIS A 291 -0.47 20.07 -11.50
CA HIS A 291 -1.62 20.60 -12.22
C HIS A 291 -2.58 21.33 -11.28
N ARG A 292 -3.35 22.27 -11.81
CA ARG A 292 -4.37 22.99 -11.02
C ARG A 292 -5.60 22.12 -10.71
N TYR A 293 -5.90 21.20 -11.61
CA TYR A 293 -7.02 20.27 -11.51
C TYR A 293 -6.54 18.86 -11.86
N CYS A 294 -7.08 17.87 -11.16
CA CYS A 294 -7.06 16.46 -11.51
C CYS A 294 -8.42 16.09 -12.09
N PHE A 295 -8.45 15.37 -13.22
CA PHE A 295 -9.68 14.98 -13.90
C PHE A 295 -9.92 13.48 -13.73
N ILE A 296 -11.17 13.12 -13.50
CA ILE A 296 -11.54 11.73 -13.22
C ILE A 296 -12.27 11.13 -14.40
N THR A 297 -11.84 9.93 -14.79
CA THR A 297 -12.49 9.14 -15.84
C THR A 297 -13.31 7.98 -15.29
N THR A 298 -14.47 7.76 -15.89
CA THR A 298 -15.30 6.58 -15.72
C THR A 298 -15.62 6.02 -17.11
N LEU A 299 -15.38 4.73 -17.33
CA LEU A 299 -15.62 4.06 -18.63
C LEU A 299 -15.00 4.81 -19.82
N GLY A 300 -13.78 5.35 -19.65
CA GLY A 300 -13.05 6.04 -20.70
C GLY A 300 -13.50 7.47 -21.01
N THR A 301 -14.49 8.01 -20.28
CA THR A 301 -14.93 9.40 -20.42
C THR A 301 -14.55 10.22 -19.20
N VAL A 302 -14.04 11.43 -19.39
CA VAL A 302 -13.77 12.37 -18.29
C VAL A 302 -15.09 13.00 -17.83
N ASN A 303 -15.43 12.76 -16.57
CA ASN A 303 -16.71 13.17 -15.98
C ASN A 303 -16.61 13.76 -14.57
N GLY A 304 -15.41 13.78 -13.98
CA GLY A 304 -15.18 14.39 -12.67
C GLY A 304 -13.98 15.34 -12.67
N VAL A 305 -13.96 16.27 -11.73
CA VAL A 305 -12.86 17.21 -11.52
C VAL A 305 -12.59 17.39 -10.03
N ILE A 306 -11.30 17.41 -9.68
CA ILE A 306 -10.80 17.67 -8.33
C ILE A 306 -9.80 18.82 -8.43
N GLY A 307 -9.95 19.83 -7.59
CA GLY A 307 -9.00 20.92 -7.38
C GLY A 307 -8.46 20.93 -5.95
N ARG A 308 -7.46 21.78 -5.69
CA ARG A 308 -6.86 21.89 -4.35
C ARG A 308 -7.86 22.26 -3.26
N ALA A 309 -8.87 23.07 -3.57
CA ALA A 309 -9.88 23.47 -2.58
C ALA A 309 -10.69 22.26 -2.05
N ASP A 310 -10.79 21.18 -2.82
CA ASP A 310 -11.54 19.99 -2.41
C ASP A 310 -10.77 19.21 -1.32
N MET A 311 -9.47 19.48 -1.14
CA MET A 311 -8.70 18.93 -0.02
C MET A 311 -9.13 19.49 1.35
N GLU A 312 -9.94 20.56 1.38
CA GLU A 312 -10.55 21.06 2.61
C GLU A 312 -11.79 20.25 3.01
N SER A 313 -12.23 19.29 2.19
CA SER A 313 -13.40 18.47 2.48
C SER A 313 -13.24 17.68 3.78
N PRO A 314 -14.33 17.43 4.53
CA PRO A 314 -14.29 16.62 5.76
C PRO A 314 -13.62 15.26 5.57
N LEU A 315 -13.81 14.65 4.39
CA LEU A 315 -13.20 13.37 4.02
C LEU A 315 -11.68 13.46 3.99
N VAL A 316 -11.12 14.42 3.26
CA VAL A 316 -9.66 14.60 3.16
C VAL A 316 -9.07 15.02 4.50
N ARG A 317 -9.77 15.83 5.29
CA ARG A 317 -9.34 16.21 6.64
C ARG A 317 -9.27 15.01 7.58
N MET A 318 -10.29 14.15 7.56
CA MET A 318 -10.31 12.91 8.33
C MET A 318 -9.18 11.96 7.90
N TRP A 319 -8.97 11.84 6.59
CA TRP A 319 -7.90 11.04 6.02
C TRP A 319 -6.50 11.51 6.46
N LEU A 320 -6.18 12.80 6.28
CA LEU A 320 -4.91 13.40 6.71
C LEU A 320 -4.70 13.32 8.21
N PHE A 321 -5.76 13.54 9.00
CA PHE A 321 -5.68 13.44 10.46
C PHE A 321 -5.39 12.01 10.90
N GLY A 322 -6.00 11.02 10.25
CA GLY A 322 -5.68 9.60 10.44
C GLY A 322 -4.23 9.27 10.12
N MET A 323 -3.70 9.75 8.98
CA MET A 323 -2.28 9.56 8.61
C MET A 323 -1.33 10.13 9.65
N ILE A 324 -1.57 11.35 10.13
CA ILE A 324 -0.75 11.98 11.16
C ILE A 324 -0.86 11.22 12.49
N THR A 325 -2.05 10.75 12.84
CA THR A 325 -2.27 9.96 14.05
C THR A 325 -1.48 8.64 14.00
N MET A 326 -1.52 7.93 12.88
CA MET A 326 -0.74 6.70 12.68
C MET A 326 0.78 6.95 12.74
N LEU A 327 1.23 8.09 12.19
CA LEU A 327 2.62 8.52 12.30
C LEU A 327 2.99 8.81 13.76
N GLU A 328 2.15 9.52 14.52
CA GLU A 328 2.41 9.82 15.93
C GLU A 328 2.49 8.55 16.78
N MET A 329 1.59 7.58 16.55
CA MET A 329 1.64 6.26 17.19
C MET A 329 2.93 5.52 16.84
N ARG A 330 3.37 5.57 15.56
CA ARG A 330 4.65 4.99 15.13
C ARG A 330 5.84 5.57 15.87
N LEU A 331 5.87 6.89 16.04
CA LEU A 331 6.95 7.55 16.77
C LEU A 331 6.99 7.06 18.22
N GLY A 332 5.83 6.86 18.85
CA GLY A 332 5.72 6.26 20.18
C GLY A 332 6.34 4.86 20.24
N GLU A 333 5.89 3.95 19.37
CA GLU A 333 6.40 2.57 19.31
C GLU A 333 7.92 2.52 19.08
N LEU A 334 8.45 3.35 18.16
CA LEU A 334 9.89 3.42 17.89
C LEU A 334 10.69 3.89 19.10
N ILE A 335 10.13 4.81 19.90
CA ILE A 335 10.76 5.31 21.12
C ILE A 335 10.80 4.20 22.17
N GLU A 336 9.69 3.49 22.40
CA GLU A 336 9.62 2.39 23.37
C GLU A 336 10.58 1.25 23.00
N GLN A 337 10.64 0.88 21.72
CA GLN A 337 11.56 -0.15 21.23
C GLN A 337 13.03 0.26 21.42
N ARG A 338 13.35 1.53 21.21
CA ARG A 338 14.74 2.02 21.24
C ARG A 338 15.22 2.36 22.64
N TRP A 339 14.31 2.82 23.49
CA TRP A 339 14.53 3.27 24.85
C TRP A 339 13.42 2.73 25.77
N PRO A 340 13.47 1.43 26.12
CA PRO A 340 12.51 0.81 27.02
C PRO A 340 12.58 1.43 28.43
N ASP A 341 11.55 1.18 29.24
CA ASP A 341 11.45 1.60 30.64
C ASP A 341 11.70 3.10 30.86
N ASP A 342 11.16 3.93 29.97
CA ASP A 342 11.29 5.39 30.00
C ASP A 342 12.75 5.91 29.96
N ALA A 343 13.69 5.11 29.42
CA ALA A 343 15.09 5.52 29.26
C ALA A 343 15.26 6.76 28.35
N TRP A 344 14.25 7.09 27.54
CA TRP A 344 14.20 8.29 26.71
C TRP A 344 14.08 9.59 27.52
N THR A 345 13.65 9.53 28.79
CA THR A 345 13.40 10.73 29.62
C THR A 345 14.65 11.58 29.82
N GLY A 346 15.84 10.96 29.90
CA GLY A 346 17.14 11.66 29.96
C GLY A 346 17.53 12.38 28.67
N LEU A 347 16.83 12.12 27.56
CA LEU A 347 17.07 12.77 26.26
C LEU A 347 16.17 13.98 26.04
N VAL A 348 15.14 14.16 26.86
CA VAL A 348 14.19 15.28 26.78
C VAL A 348 14.61 16.38 27.77
N SER A 349 14.42 17.65 27.39
CA SER A 349 14.76 18.76 28.29
C SER A 349 13.89 18.74 29.57
N PRO A 350 14.41 19.14 30.74
CA PRO A 350 13.68 19.10 32.00
C PRO A 350 12.29 19.75 31.95
N GLY A 351 12.16 20.94 31.32
CA GLY A 351 10.87 21.64 31.23
C GLY A 351 9.82 20.96 30.34
N ARG A 352 10.23 20.17 29.34
CA ARG A 352 9.31 19.35 28.53
C ARG A 352 8.85 18.12 29.29
N LEU A 353 9.77 17.49 30.03
CA LEU A 353 9.47 16.36 30.89
C LEU A 353 8.52 16.73 32.03
N GLU A 354 8.70 17.92 32.63
CA GLU A 354 7.80 18.44 33.65
C GLU A 354 6.37 18.64 33.12
N LYS A 355 6.22 19.22 31.92
CA LYS A 355 4.91 19.35 31.25
C LYS A 355 4.25 18.00 31.01
N ALA A 356 5.00 17.01 30.55
CA ALA A 356 4.48 15.65 30.34
C ALA A 356 4.02 15.00 31.65
N ARG A 357 4.80 15.14 32.73
CA ARG A 357 4.43 14.64 34.07
C ARG A 357 3.19 15.34 34.61
N ALA A 358 3.07 16.66 34.42
CA ALA A 358 1.90 17.42 34.84
C ALA A 358 0.63 16.96 34.10
N LEU A 359 0.73 16.73 32.79
CA LEU A 359 -0.37 16.20 31.98
C LEU A 359 -0.74 14.76 32.38
N GLN A 360 0.25 13.92 32.66
CA GLN A 360 0.03 12.55 33.13
C GLN A 360 -0.71 12.54 34.48
N ALA A 361 -0.25 13.35 35.44
CA ALA A 361 -0.89 13.49 36.74
C ALA A 361 -2.35 13.98 36.61
N GLU A 362 -2.61 14.92 35.71
CA GLU A 362 -3.98 15.39 35.43
C GLU A 362 -4.87 14.28 34.84
N ARG A 363 -4.36 13.48 33.89
CA ARG A 363 -5.09 12.34 33.32
C ARG A 363 -5.38 11.27 34.37
N GLN A 364 -4.40 10.95 35.21
CA GLN A 364 -4.56 10.00 36.31
C GLN A 364 -5.61 10.48 37.34
N ARG A 365 -5.62 11.78 37.68
CA ARG A 365 -6.67 12.37 38.52
C ARG A 365 -8.08 12.20 37.95
N ARG A 366 -8.22 12.17 36.62
CA ARG A 366 -9.48 11.94 35.91
C ARG A 366 -9.81 10.46 35.69
N GLY A 367 -9.02 9.54 36.27
CA GLY A 367 -9.20 8.09 36.11
C GLY A 367 -8.78 7.56 34.73
N GLN A 368 -7.99 8.33 33.98
CA GLN A 368 -7.50 7.92 32.66
C GLN A 368 -6.12 7.28 32.80
N HIS A 369 -5.93 6.12 32.16
CA HIS A 369 -4.61 5.51 32.03
C HIS A 369 -3.83 6.20 30.90
N ALA A 370 -2.63 6.69 31.20
CA ALA A 370 -1.73 7.28 30.21
C ALA A 370 -0.27 7.05 30.65
N SER A 371 0.54 6.54 29.72
CA SER A 371 1.99 6.47 29.91
C SER A 371 2.60 7.87 29.91
N LEU A 372 3.85 8.00 30.36
CA LEU A 372 4.54 9.28 30.30
C LEU A 372 4.83 9.68 28.84
N LEU A 373 5.04 8.71 27.96
CA LEU A 373 5.24 8.90 26.53
C LEU A 373 3.97 9.41 25.82
N ASP A 374 2.78 8.97 26.24
CA ASP A 374 1.49 9.47 25.74
C ASP A 374 1.24 10.95 26.05
N CYS A 375 1.99 11.49 27.02
CA CYS A 375 1.91 12.87 27.46
C CYS A 375 2.97 13.77 26.80
N LEU A 376 3.85 13.23 25.95
CA LEU A 376 4.74 14.02 25.11
C LEU A 376 4.01 14.62 23.91
N GLN A 377 4.45 15.80 23.46
CA GLN A 377 3.96 16.39 22.22
C GLN A 377 4.49 15.63 20.99
N PHE A 378 3.83 15.79 19.85
CA PHE A 378 4.28 15.20 18.58
C PHE A 378 5.71 15.59 18.25
N SER A 379 6.05 16.88 18.41
CA SER A 379 7.40 17.34 18.14
C SER A 379 8.44 16.79 19.11
N ASP A 380 8.08 16.48 20.35
CA ASP A 380 9.00 15.83 21.30
C ASP A 380 9.34 14.42 20.85
N LYS A 381 8.31 13.65 20.47
CA LYS A 381 8.48 12.29 19.94
C LYS A 381 9.32 12.30 18.65
N GLY A 382 9.01 13.21 17.72
CA GLY A 382 9.79 13.37 16.49
C GLY A 382 11.25 13.71 16.76
N HIS A 383 11.52 14.63 17.70
CA HIS A 383 12.89 14.99 18.06
C HIS A 383 13.69 13.85 18.70
N LEU A 384 13.04 12.96 19.46
CA LEU A 384 13.68 11.76 20.01
C LEU A 384 14.09 10.81 18.90
N VAL A 385 13.19 10.52 17.95
CA VAL A 385 13.47 9.58 16.85
C VAL A 385 14.63 10.08 15.97
N ILE A 386 14.67 11.35 15.60
CA ILE A 386 15.75 11.89 14.74
C ILE A 386 17.10 12.06 15.45
N ARG A 387 17.16 11.86 16.78
CA ARG A 387 18.44 11.80 17.51
C ARG A 387 19.15 10.48 17.26
N ASP A 388 18.40 9.40 17.06
CA ASP A 388 18.98 8.11 16.75
C ASP A 388 19.55 8.11 15.30
N PRO A 389 20.86 7.83 15.11
CA PRO A 389 21.48 7.86 13.80
C PRO A 389 20.93 6.82 12.81
N GLU A 390 20.42 5.69 13.31
CA GLU A 390 19.86 4.62 12.48
C GLU A 390 18.49 5.03 11.96
N TYR A 391 17.60 5.48 12.84
CA TYR A 391 16.29 6.00 12.42
C TYR A 391 16.43 7.24 11.53
N PHE A 392 17.35 8.15 11.83
CA PHE A 392 17.59 9.31 10.99
C PHE A 392 18.04 8.93 9.57
N ARG A 393 18.92 7.93 9.40
CA ARG A 393 19.32 7.44 8.07
C ARG A 393 18.17 6.80 7.31
N ARG A 394 17.29 6.07 8.00
CA ARG A 394 16.12 5.41 7.40
C ARG A 394 15.06 6.38 6.91
N LEU A 395 15.04 7.62 7.39
CA LEU A 395 14.08 8.66 6.98
C LEU A 395 14.46 9.40 5.68
N GLY A 396 15.64 9.11 5.08
CA GLY A 396 16.05 9.74 3.82
C GLY A 396 16.26 11.27 3.87
N LEU A 397 16.31 11.88 5.07
CA LEU A 397 16.37 13.33 5.24
C LEU A 397 17.80 13.87 5.07
N ARG A 398 17.95 15.02 4.41
CA ARG A 398 19.27 15.58 4.05
C ARG A 398 20.00 16.15 5.26
N SER A 399 19.27 16.61 6.28
CA SER A 399 19.87 17.18 7.48
C SER A 399 18.95 17.10 8.71
N LYS A 400 19.55 17.17 9.91
CA LYS A 400 18.80 17.28 11.17
C LYS A 400 17.99 18.58 11.27
N SER A 401 18.39 19.63 10.56
CA SER A 401 17.61 20.88 10.52
C SER A 401 16.32 20.69 9.73
N GLU A 402 16.43 20.14 8.52
CA GLU A 402 15.28 19.81 7.67
C GLU A 402 14.28 18.89 8.40
N ALA A 403 14.79 17.92 9.15
CA ALA A 403 13.97 17.03 9.96
C ALA A 403 13.17 17.78 11.04
N ARG A 404 13.81 18.72 11.75
CA ARG A 404 13.12 19.55 12.77
C ARG A 404 12.07 20.44 12.15
N ASP A 405 12.35 21.02 10.99
CA ASP A 405 11.40 21.89 10.30
C ASP A 405 10.19 21.08 9.79
N SER A 406 10.43 19.88 9.27
CA SER A 406 9.37 18.94 8.86
C SER A 406 8.50 18.52 10.05
N ILE A 407 9.10 18.19 11.20
CA ILE A 407 8.38 17.84 12.43
C ILE A 407 7.47 19.00 12.88
N ARG A 408 7.97 20.25 12.87
CA ARG A 408 7.16 21.42 13.23
C ARG A 408 6.00 21.64 12.25
N ALA A 409 6.26 21.47 10.96
CA ALA A 409 5.25 21.66 9.93
C ALA A 409 4.16 20.59 10.01
N LEU A 410 4.51 19.32 10.30
CA LEU A 410 3.55 18.26 10.56
C LEU A 410 2.71 18.51 11.82
N GLU A 411 3.34 19.00 12.89
CA GLU A 411 2.61 19.40 14.10
C GLU A 411 1.65 20.57 13.83
N SER A 412 2.05 21.53 13.00
CA SER A 412 1.20 22.63 12.55
C SER A 412 -0.01 22.10 11.75
N LEU A 413 0.23 21.26 10.74
CA LEU A 413 -0.85 20.65 9.95
C LEU A 413 -1.82 19.86 10.84
N ARG A 414 -1.31 19.07 11.81
CA ARG A 414 -2.14 18.35 12.79
C ARG A 414 -3.08 19.30 13.53
N ASN A 415 -2.55 20.42 14.03
CA ASN A 415 -3.33 21.39 14.80
C ASN A 415 -4.36 22.09 13.89
N ASN A 416 -3.98 22.45 12.67
CA ASN A 416 -4.88 23.05 11.69
C ASN A 416 -6.05 22.10 11.36
N LEU A 417 -5.74 20.80 11.19
CA LEU A 417 -6.74 19.76 10.98
C LEU A 417 -7.72 19.67 12.17
N ALA A 418 -7.20 19.58 13.40
CA ALA A 418 -7.98 19.48 14.62
C ALA A 418 -8.86 20.72 14.91
N HIS A 419 -8.43 21.91 14.48
CA HIS A 419 -9.14 23.17 14.72
C HIS A 419 -9.94 23.67 13.51
N SER A 420 -10.17 22.83 12.49
CA SER A 420 -10.92 23.21 11.28
C SER A 420 -10.34 24.43 10.54
N GLN A 421 -9.02 24.65 10.63
CA GLN A 421 -8.33 25.73 9.94
C GLN A 421 -7.93 25.33 8.51
N PRO A 422 -7.75 26.28 7.57
CA PRO A 422 -7.33 25.99 6.19
C PRO A 422 -5.96 25.32 6.11
N ILE A 423 -5.82 24.29 5.27
CA ILE A 423 -4.59 23.48 5.12
C ILE A 423 -3.93 23.59 3.74
N THR A 424 -4.67 24.05 2.73
CA THR A 424 -4.23 24.02 1.33
C THR A 424 -3.23 25.10 0.94
N VAL A 425 -3.05 26.15 1.76
CA VAL A 425 -2.18 27.30 1.46
C VAL A 425 -0.74 27.08 1.96
N HIS A 426 -0.59 26.75 3.23
CA HIS A 426 0.73 26.65 3.88
C HIS A 426 1.18 25.21 4.10
N ASP A 427 0.24 24.26 4.22
CA ASP A 427 0.55 22.87 4.56
C ASP A 427 0.69 21.95 3.34
N TRP A 428 0.48 22.45 2.10
CA TRP A 428 0.58 21.65 0.88
C TRP A 428 1.87 20.81 0.78
N PRO A 429 3.07 21.35 1.06
CA PRO A 429 4.29 20.54 1.04
C PRO A 429 4.28 19.38 2.03
N GLN A 430 3.59 19.54 3.16
CA GLN A 430 3.47 18.48 4.18
C GLN A 430 2.44 17.44 3.82
N ILE A 431 1.33 17.85 3.21
CA ILE A 431 0.35 16.94 2.60
C ILE A 431 1.06 16.04 1.60
N VAL A 432 1.83 16.62 0.66
CA VAL A 432 2.60 15.85 -0.34
C VAL A 432 3.59 14.88 0.35
N ARG A 433 4.35 15.36 1.34
CA ARG A 433 5.32 14.51 2.06
C ARG A 433 4.64 13.35 2.78
N LEU A 434 3.52 13.59 3.46
CA LEU A 434 2.72 12.56 4.11
C LEU A 434 2.20 11.52 3.11
N THR A 435 1.69 11.97 1.96
CA THR A 435 1.18 11.05 0.94
C THR A 435 2.25 10.15 0.36
N ARG A 436 3.48 10.64 0.18
CA ARG A 436 4.61 9.83 -0.31
C ARG A 436 5.10 8.81 0.70
N LEU A 437 5.17 9.20 1.97
CA LEU A 437 5.49 8.29 3.08
C LEU A 437 4.54 7.11 3.18
N VAL A 438 3.27 7.32 2.81
CA VAL A 438 2.21 6.31 2.89
C VAL A 438 2.07 5.50 1.59
N ALA A 439 2.39 6.09 0.44
CA ALA A 439 2.38 5.41 -0.86
C ALA A 439 3.62 4.53 -1.13
N GLY A 440 4.52 4.35 -0.15
CA GLY A 440 5.75 3.56 -0.32
C GLY A 440 6.75 4.16 -1.31
N THR A 441 6.56 5.41 -1.73
CA THR A 441 7.36 6.09 -2.75
C THR A 441 8.43 6.98 -2.10
N GLU A 442 9.36 6.36 -1.40
CA GLU A 442 10.67 6.97 -1.14
C GLU A 442 11.70 6.27 -2.03
N GLY A 443 12.18 6.98 -3.04
CA GLY A 443 13.29 6.57 -3.90
C GLY A 443 14.66 6.90 -3.32
#